data_AF-A0A1B5D0M3-F1
#
_entry.id   AF-A0A1B5D0M3-F1
#
_cell.length_a   1.000
_cell.length_b   1.000
_cell.length_c   1.000
_cell.angle_alpha   90.00
_cell.angle_beta   90.00
_cell.angle_gamma   90.00
#
_symmetry.space_group_name_H-M   'P 1'
#
loop_
_entity.id
_entity.type
_entity.pdbx_description
1 polymer ?
#
loop_
_entity_poly.entity_id
_entity_poly.type
_entity_poly.pdbx_seq_one_letter_code
_entity_poly.pdbx_strand_id
1 'polypeptide(L)' 'MGSWANSFFGVRSPLQLPVELFDDYQGNQSAMIAALPGLRPGATINHGERITSVALIENQMAIRWTTQSAAA' A
#
# COMPACT_ATOMS: atom_id res chain seq x y z
N MET A 1 -12.90 0.98 -20.43
CA MET A 1 -11.75 1.09 -19.49
C MET A 1 -12.16 0.41 -18.19
N GLY A 2 -11.48 -0.67 -17.80
CA GLY A 2 -11.84 -1.42 -16.59
C GLY A 2 -11.52 -0.63 -15.32
N SER A 3 -12.46 -0.54 -14.39
CA SER A 3 -12.19 0.04 -13.07
C SER A 3 -11.12 -0.77 -12.37
N TRP A 4 -10.18 -0.10 -11.71
CA TRP A 4 -9.15 -0.75 -10.91
C TRP A 4 -9.76 -1.63 -9.80
N ALA A 5 -10.95 -1.29 -9.30
CA ALA A 5 -11.71 -2.13 -8.37
C ALA A 5 -11.97 -3.55 -8.91
N ASN A 6 -12.01 -3.73 -10.23
CA ASN A 6 -12.18 -5.02 -10.89
C ASN A 6 -10.83 -5.74 -11.16
N SER A 7 -9.69 -5.15 -10.79
CA SER A 7 -8.39 -5.85 -10.89
C SER A 7 -8.30 -6.94 -9.83
N PHE A 8 -7.49 -7.96 -10.11
CA PHE A 8 -7.22 -9.09 -9.21
C PHE A 8 -6.87 -8.68 -7.76
N PHE A 9 -6.31 -7.47 -7.58
CA PHE A 9 -5.99 -6.91 -6.27
C PHE A 9 -7.06 -5.98 -5.70
N GLY A 10 -7.84 -5.29 -6.55
CA GLY A 10 -8.93 -4.40 -6.11
C GLY A 10 -10.14 -5.15 -5.54
N VAL A 11 -10.31 -6.42 -5.92
CA VAL A 11 -11.33 -7.32 -5.37
C VAL A 11 -10.96 -7.90 -4.01
N ARG A 12 -9.72 -7.73 -3.54
CA ARG A 12 -9.25 -8.26 -2.25
C ARG A 12 -9.43 -7.22 -1.16
N SER A 13 -9.75 -7.70 0.04
CA SER A 13 -9.87 -6.85 1.21
C SER A 13 -8.57 -6.08 1.50
N PRO A 14 -8.65 -4.80 1.91
CA PRO A 14 -7.48 -4.01 2.27
C PRO A 14 -6.66 -4.72 3.35
N LEU A 15 -5.35 -4.83 3.15
CA LEU A 15 -4.45 -5.28 4.20
C LEU A 15 -4.36 -4.20 5.29
N GLN A 16 -4.70 -4.55 6.51
CA GLN A 16 -4.41 -3.68 7.64
C GLN A 16 -2.91 -3.75 7.91
N LEU A 17 -2.21 -2.63 7.68
CA LEU A 17 -0.81 -2.50 8.08
C LEU A 17 -0.81 -1.76 9.42
N PRO A 18 -0.32 -2.37 10.51
CA PRO A 18 -0.19 -1.67 11.78
C PRO A 18 0.70 -0.44 11.61
N VAL A 19 0.27 0.70 12.15
CA VAL A 19 1.03 1.96 12.12
C VAL A 19 2.43 1.80 12.74
N GLU A 20 2.59 0.87 13.67
CA GLU A 20 3.87 0.51 14.30
C GLU A 20 4.90 -0.05 13.31
N LEU A 21 4.46 -0.54 12.15
CA LEU A 21 5.37 -0.93 11.08
C LEU A 21 5.91 0.28 10.33
N PHE A 22 5.25 1.44 10.39
CA PHE A 22 5.63 2.63 9.65
C PHE A 22 6.63 3.41 10.49
N ASP A 23 7.90 3.38 10.06
CA ASP A 23 9.01 3.86 10.88
C ASP A 23 8.97 5.38 11.12
N ASP A 24 8.58 6.19 10.12
CA ASP A 24 8.46 7.66 10.35
C ASP A 24 7.77 8.49 9.25
N TYR A 25 7.37 7.91 8.11
CA TYR A 25 6.92 8.70 6.96
C TYR A 25 5.48 8.37 6.57
N GLN A 26 4.53 9.27 6.84
CA GLN A 26 3.16 9.22 6.30
C GLN A 26 2.77 10.47 5.50
N GLY A 27 3.63 11.50 5.44
CA GLY A 27 3.31 12.79 4.82
C GLY A 27 3.30 12.82 3.29
N ASN A 28 3.99 11.89 2.62
CA ASN A 28 4.10 11.84 1.15
C ASN A 28 3.47 10.58 0.53
N GLN A 29 2.55 9.93 1.25
CA GLN A 29 1.95 8.66 0.83
C GLN A 29 3.02 7.58 0.58
N SER A 30 4.10 7.62 1.35
CA SER A 30 5.23 6.70 1.28
C SER A 30 5.75 6.45 2.67
N ALA A 31 6.13 5.22 2.99
CA ALA A 31 6.75 4.87 4.26
C ALA A 31 7.77 3.75 4.10
N MET A 32 8.72 3.72 5.02
CA MET A 32 9.50 2.52 5.28
C MET A 32 8.79 1.67 6.31
N ILE A 33 8.66 0.39 5.98
CA ILE A 33 8.15 -0.63 6.87
C ILE A 33 9.12 -1.80 6.99
N ALA A 34 8.95 -2.66 8.00
CA ALA A 34 9.65 -3.94 8.02
C ALA A 34 9.32 -4.77 6.77
N ALA A 35 10.28 -5.57 6.29
CA ALA A 35 10.06 -6.44 5.14
C ALA A 35 9.00 -7.52 5.43
N LEU A 36 7.73 -7.21 5.15
CA LEU A 36 6.61 -8.12 5.05
C LEU A 36 6.62 -8.95 3.76
N PRO A 37 6.97 -10.26 3.79
CA PRO A 37 6.82 -11.12 2.64
C PRO A 37 5.35 -11.16 2.22
N GLY A 38 5.05 -10.62 1.04
CA GLY A 38 3.69 -10.48 0.54
C GLY A 38 3.17 -9.05 0.51
N LEU A 39 3.99 -8.02 0.67
CA LEU A 39 3.60 -6.68 0.22
C LEU A 39 3.96 -6.49 -1.25
N ARG A 40 2.97 -6.12 -2.07
CA ARG A 40 3.16 -5.96 -3.52
C ARG A 40 2.44 -4.71 -4.04
N PRO A 41 2.95 -4.09 -5.11
CA PRO A 41 2.24 -3.02 -5.79
C PRO A 41 0.83 -3.47 -6.19
N GLY A 42 -0.16 -2.61 -5.97
CA GLY A 42 -1.56 -2.87 -6.26
C GLY A 42 -2.36 -3.46 -5.10
N ALA A 43 -1.77 -3.76 -3.93
CA ALA A 43 -2.59 -4.06 -2.75
C ALA A 43 -3.23 -2.77 -2.20
N THR A 44 -4.47 -2.85 -1.72
CA THR A 44 -5.05 -1.84 -0.84
C THR A 44 -4.58 -2.06 0.58
N ILE A 45 -4.28 -0.99 1.30
CA ILE A 45 -3.90 -1.00 2.72
C ILE A 45 -4.80 -0.06 3.53
N ASN A 46 -4.89 -0.32 4.83
CA ASN A 46 -5.59 0.52 5.80
C ASN A 46 -7.04 0.81 5.38
N HIS A 47 -7.35 2.06 5.02
CA HIS A 47 -8.68 2.54 4.64
C HIS A 47 -8.93 2.60 3.12
N GLY A 48 -8.19 1.81 2.33
CA GLY A 48 -8.32 1.81 0.86
C GLY A 48 -7.20 2.56 0.15
N GLU A 49 -6.07 2.75 0.81
CA GLU A 49 -4.86 3.31 0.21
C GLU A 49 -4.25 2.30 -0.74
N ARG A 50 -4.05 2.64 -2.01
CA ARG A 50 -3.52 1.72 -3.00
C ARG A 50 -2.02 1.83 -3.07
N ILE A 51 -1.30 0.74 -2.79
CA ILE A 51 0.14 0.67 -3.02
C ILE A 51 0.43 0.83 -4.52
N THR A 52 1.24 1.81 -4.87
CA THR A 52 1.71 2.08 -6.24
C THR A 52 3.13 1.58 -6.46
N SER A 53 3.96 1.56 -5.42
CA SER A 53 5.34 1.09 -5.49
C SER A 53 5.75 0.38 -4.21
N VAL A 54 6.61 -0.61 -4.35
CA VAL A 54 7.26 -1.32 -3.25
C VAL A 54 8.72 -1.46 -3.64
N ALA A 55 9.62 -0.99 -2.79
CA ALA A 55 11.06 -1.13 -2.94
C ALA A 55 11.61 -1.78 -1.67
N LEU A 56 12.37 -2.86 -1.82
CA LEU A 56 13.09 -3.47 -0.71
C LEU A 56 14.45 -2.79 -0.59
N ILE A 57 14.72 -2.20 0.58
CA ILE A 57 15.96 -1.52 0.93
C ILE A 57 16.54 -2.25 2.14
N GLU A 58 17.63 -2.99 1.92
CA GLU A 58 18.28 -3.83 2.93
C GLU A 58 17.30 -4.85 3.55
N ASN A 59 16.75 -4.55 4.74
CA ASN A 59 15.80 -5.38 5.48
C ASN A 59 14.44 -4.69 5.71
N GLN A 60 14.23 -3.53 5.10
CA GLN A 60 13.01 -2.75 5.18
C GLN A 60 12.40 -2.60 3.79
N MET A 61 11.08 -2.51 3.70
CA MET A 61 10.39 -2.17 2.48
C MET A 61 9.92 -0.72 2.52
N ALA A 62 10.43 0.09 1.59
CA ALA A 62 9.85 1.37 1.24
C ALA A 62 8.62 1.13 0.35
N ILE A 63 7.45 1.37 0.90
CA ILE A 63 6.21 1.36 0.15
C ILE A 63 5.76 2.77 -0.18
N ARG A 64 5.16 2.92 -1.35
CA ARG A 64 4.46 4.13 -1.78
C ARG A 64 3.05 3.74 -2.13
N TRP A 65 2.10 4.49 -1.64
CA TRP A 65 0.70 4.32 -1.94
C TRP A 65 0.12 5.64 -2.44
N THR A 66 -1.12 5.55 -2.90
CA THR A 66 -1.94 6.71 -3.21
C THR A 66 -3.27 6.50 -2.53
N THR A 67 -3.76 7.52 -1.86
CA THR A 67 -5.10 7.51 -1.30
C THR A 67 -6.05 7.47 -2.48
N GLN A 68 -6.66 6.31 -2.74
CA GLN A 68 -7.70 6.23 -3.74
C GLN A 68 -8.95 6.82 -3.12
N SER A 69 -8.99 8.15 -3.04
CA SER A 69 -10.22 8.88 -2.81
C SER A 69 -11.18 8.35 -3.87
N ALA A 70 -12.20 7.61 -3.44
CA ALA A 70 -13.27 7.21 -4.32
C ALA A 70 -13.84 8.50 -4.90
N ALA A 71 -13.44 8.81 -6.14
CA ALA A 71 -14.15 9.79 -6.94
C ALA A 71 -15.55 9.20 -7.08
N ALA A 72 -16.48 9.85 -6.39
CA ALA A 72 -17.90 9.53 -6.29
C ALA A 72 -18.57 9.41 -7.67
#